data_AF-A0A972RKS1-F1
#
_entry.id   AF-A0A972RKS1-F1
#
_cell.length_a   1.000
_cell.length_b   1.000
_cell.length_c   1.000
_cell.angle_alpha   90.00
_cell.angle_beta   90.00
_cell.angle_gamma   90.00
#
_symmetry.space_group_name_H-M   'P 1'
#
loop_
_entity.id
_entity.type
_entity.pdbx_description
1 polymer ?
#
loop_
_entity_poly.entity_id
_entity_poly.type
_entity_poly.pdbx_seq_one_letter_code
_entity_poly.pdbx_strand_id
1 'polypeptide(L)'
;MHSCLGRPDIERDSDLETVGMYGIGMKRAIFKMGENCVVTSQPSGEDAFKVSITKKWMDTDGDWNLPIESVRKKSTRKKATDGTKIHITQLRTEIRKQFKPTKSNFEEELKKEVSHLFAIIIEKGFTVKINSKS
;
A
#
# COMPACT_ATOMS: atom_id res chain seq x y z
N MET A 1 22.23 3.39 16.21
CA MET A 1 21.69 3.57 14.85
C MET A 1 20.37 2.81 14.79
N HIS A 2 19.23 3.47 15.05
CA HIS A 2 17.90 2.83 15.04
C HIS A 2 17.37 2.86 13.61
N SER A 3 17.06 1.69 13.03
CA SER A 3 16.46 1.60 11.70
C SER A 3 14.98 1.99 11.81
N CYS A 4 14.65 3.23 11.44
CA CYS A 4 13.30 3.81 11.52
C CYS A 4 12.25 3.16 10.58
N LEU A 5 12.63 2.11 9.85
CA LEU A 5 11.82 1.53 8.77
C LEU A 5 11.50 0.04 8.99
N GLY A 6 11.99 -0.60 10.05
CA GLY A 6 11.61 -1.96 10.45
C GLY A 6 10.44 -1.97 11.44
N ARG A 7 9.91 -3.16 11.73
CA ARG A 7 9.02 -3.38 12.88
C ARG A 7 9.88 -3.45 14.15
N PRO A 8 9.80 -2.51 15.10
CA PRO A 8 10.68 -2.48 16.27
C PRO A 8 10.27 -3.47 17.36
N ASP A 9 9.04 -3.99 17.31
CA ASP A 9 8.47 -4.86 18.32
C ASP A 9 7.76 -6.04 17.62
N ILE A 10 8.42 -7.21 17.66
CA ILE A 10 8.00 -8.44 16.98
C ILE A 10 6.96 -9.20 17.82
N GLU A 11 6.96 -9.02 19.14
CA GLU A 11 6.13 -9.80 20.08
C GLU A 11 4.72 -9.22 20.25
N ARG A 12 4.51 -7.94 19.89
CA ARG A 12 3.25 -7.22 20.14
C ARG A 12 1.99 -7.84 19.49
N ASP A 13 2.16 -8.65 18.45
CA ASP A 13 1.09 -9.35 17.72
C ASP A 13 1.34 -10.87 17.66
N SER A 14 2.08 -11.47 18.60
CA SER A 14 2.37 -12.91 18.60
C SER A 14 1.11 -13.78 18.51
N ASP A 15 0.00 -13.24 19.02
CA ASP A 15 -1.29 -13.92 19.12
C ASP A 15 -2.25 -13.57 17.95
N LEU A 16 -1.81 -12.75 16.99
CA LEU A 16 -2.58 -12.37 15.82
C LEU A 16 -2.02 -13.07 14.57
N GLU A 17 -2.90 -13.72 13.82
CA GLU A 17 -2.61 -14.32 12.51
C GLU A 17 -2.28 -13.22 11.48
N THR A 18 -1.04 -12.75 11.49
CA THR A 18 -0.55 -11.69 10.60
C THR A 18 0.47 -12.23 9.60
N VAL A 19 0.32 -11.84 8.33
CA VAL A 19 1.27 -12.22 7.27
C VAL A 19 2.58 -11.40 7.35
N GLY A 20 2.57 -10.26 8.05
CA GLY A 20 3.65 -9.27 8.05
C GLY A 20 4.64 -9.40 9.21
N MET A 21 5.72 -10.14 9.03
CA MET A 21 6.76 -10.30 10.07
C MET A 21 7.66 -9.07 10.25
N TYR A 22 8.12 -8.44 9.15
CA TYR A 22 9.23 -7.47 9.19
C TYR A 22 8.84 -6.01 8.96
N GLY A 23 7.59 -5.73 8.57
CA GLY A 23 7.11 -4.37 8.30
C GLY A 23 7.72 -3.67 7.07
N ILE A 24 8.66 -4.29 6.35
CA ILE A 24 9.35 -3.69 5.19
C ILE A 24 8.67 -3.97 3.83
N GLY A 25 7.75 -4.93 3.77
CA GLY A 25 7.16 -5.42 2.52
C GLY A 25 6.48 -4.33 1.69
N MET A 26 5.58 -3.56 2.31
CA MET A 26 4.88 -2.45 1.65
C MET A 26 5.86 -1.40 1.10
N LYS A 27 6.87 -1.04 1.87
CA LYS A 27 7.87 -0.02 1.47
C LYS A 27 8.68 -0.50 0.27
N ARG A 28 9.18 -1.74 0.31
CA ARG A 28 9.89 -2.36 -0.82
C ARG A 28 9.03 -2.39 -2.09
N ALA A 29 7.74 -2.71 -1.96
CA ALA A 29 6.81 -2.70 -3.09
C ALA A 29 6.64 -1.28 -3.67
N ILE A 30 6.38 -0.28 -2.82
CA ILE A 30 6.23 1.12 -3.24
C ILE A 30 7.46 1.59 -4.01
N PHE A 31 8.66 1.42 -3.46
CA PHE A 31 9.92 1.89 -4.06
C PHE A 31 10.28 1.17 -5.38
N LYS A 32 9.87 -0.10 -5.52
CA LYS A 32 10.02 -0.83 -6.78
C LYS A 32 9.05 -0.35 -7.85
N MET A 33 7.84 0.06 -7.48
CA MET A 33 6.79 0.42 -8.43
C MET A 33 6.93 1.85 -8.97
N GLY A 34 7.17 2.83 -8.11
CA GLY A 34 7.13 4.23 -8.50
C GLY A 34 7.94 5.17 -7.63
N GLU A 35 7.99 6.42 -8.06
CA GLU A 35 8.78 7.48 -7.43
C GLU A 35 7.92 8.45 -6.60
N ASN A 36 6.63 8.17 -6.45
CA ASN A 36 5.77 8.98 -5.58
C ASN A 36 4.62 8.12 -5.05
N CYS A 37 4.33 8.22 -3.75
CA CYS A 37 3.26 7.45 -3.11
C CYS A 37 2.56 8.26 -2.02
N VAL A 38 1.24 8.15 -1.97
CA VAL A 38 0.43 8.65 -0.87
C VAL A 38 -0.28 7.47 -0.24
N VAL A 39 -0.04 7.28 1.06
CA VAL A 39 -0.77 6.33 1.90
C VAL A 39 -1.79 7.11 2.71
N THR A 40 -3.05 6.70 2.66
CA THR A 40 -4.14 7.30 3.44
C THR A 40 -4.85 6.20 4.20
N SER A 41 -5.00 6.36 5.51
CA SER A 41 -5.79 5.46 6.36
C SER A 41 -6.99 6.22 6.91
N GLN A 42 -8.16 5.63 6.80
CA GLN A 42 -9.42 6.14 7.34
C GLN A 42 -9.96 5.13 8.35
N PRO A 43 -9.66 5.29 9.65
CA PRO A 43 -10.30 4.49 10.69
C PRO A 43 -11.77 4.90 10.84
N SER A 44 -12.59 3.96 11.31
CA SER A 44 -14.00 4.20 11.57
C SER A 44 -14.16 5.21 12.70
N GLY A 45 -15.03 6.19 12.55
CA GLY A 45 -15.29 7.21 13.57
C GLY A 45 -14.17 8.24 13.82
N GLU A 46 -12.93 8.00 13.38
CA GLU A 46 -11.78 8.87 13.67
C GLU A 46 -11.34 9.75 12.48
N ASP A 47 -10.36 10.62 12.72
CA ASP A 47 -9.70 11.41 11.68
C ASP A 47 -8.88 10.52 10.74
N ALA A 48 -8.76 10.94 9.47
CA ALA A 48 -7.93 10.24 8.50
C ALA A 48 -6.46 10.60 8.71
N PHE A 49 -5.56 9.64 8.44
CA PHE A 49 -4.12 9.85 8.47
C PHE A 49 -3.54 9.74 7.07
N LYS A 50 -2.56 10.59 6.75
CA LYS A 50 -1.89 10.62 5.45
C LYS A 50 -0.39 10.66 5.62
N VAL A 51 0.32 9.86 4.83
CA VAL A 51 1.77 9.90 4.70
C VAL A 51 2.11 10.05 3.22
N SER A 52 3.01 10.99 2.92
CA SER A 52 3.42 11.33 1.55
C SER A 52 4.89 10.96 1.33
N ILE A 53 5.14 9.93 0.53
CA ILE A 53 6.49 9.51 0.12
C ILE A 53 6.75 10.12 -1.26
N THR A 54 7.40 11.28 -1.28
CA THR A 54 7.65 12.03 -2.53
C THR A 54 8.98 11.62 -3.15
N LYS A 55 9.14 11.83 -4.47
CA LYS A 55 10.41 11.65 -5.16
C LYS A 55 11.54 12.43 -4.48
N LYS A 56 11.27 13.71 -4.18
CA LYS A 56 12.23 14.58 -3.49
C LYS A 56 12.70 13.97 -2.17
N TRP A 57 11.77 13.44 -1.37
CA TRP A 57 12.13 12.78 -0.11
C TRP A 57 13.02 11.55 -0.35
N MET A 58 12.71 10.72 -1.34
CA MET A 58 13.53 9.55 -1.67
C MET A 58 14.93 9.88 -2.19
N ASP A 59 15.07 11.02 -2.88
CA ASP A 59 16.33 11.50 -3.44
C ASP A 59 17.16 12.31 -2.41
N THR A 60 16.60 12.61 -1.23
CA THR A 60 17.28 13.39 -0.18
C THR A 60 17.99 12.45 0.79
N ASP A 61 19.31 12.39 0.71
CA ASP A 61 20.11 11.68 1.71
C ASP A 61 20.14 12.45 3.03
N GLY A 62 19.95 11.74 4.15
CA GLY A 62 20.12 12.26 5.51
C GLY A 62 18.86 12.86 6.15
N ASP A 63 17.80 13.15 5.39
CA ASP A 63 16.50 13.55 5.94
C ASP A 63 15.50 12.37 5.93
N TRP A 64 15.41 11.68 7.05
CA TRP A 64 14.54 10.52 7.23
C TRP A 64 13.14 10.89 7.77
N ASN A 65 12.79 12.19 7.79
CA ASN A 65 11.53 12.62 8.36
C ASN A 65 10.36 12.43 7.37
N LEU A 66 9.44 11.54 7.73
CA LEU A 66 8.17 11.33 7.03
C LEU A 66 7.02 11.70 7.98
N PRO A 67 6.55 12.95 7.98
CA PRO A 67 5.48 13.36 8.87
C PRO A 67 4.17 12.65 8.55
N ILE A 68 3.43 12.27 9.59
CA ILE A 68 2.06 11.79 9.49
C ILE A 68 1.14 13.01 9.60
N GLU A 69 0.39 13.29 8.54
CA GLU A 69 -0.58 14.39 8.49
C GLU A 69 -1.94 13.87 8.96
N SER A 70 -2.59 14.55 9.92
CA SER A 70 -4.00 14.33 10.24
C SER A 70 -4.89 15.12 9.30
N VAL A 71 -5.80 14.42 8.64
CA VAL A 71 -6.78 14.97 7.71
C VAL A 71 -8.14 14.91 8.38
N ARG A 72 -8.54 16.05 8.98
CA ARG A 72 -9.84 16.18 9.62
C ARG A 72 -10.95 15.85 8.63
N LYS A 73 -11.91 15.01 9.05
CA LYS A 73 -13.12 14.73 8.24
C LYS A 73 -13.84 16.05 7.94
N LYS A 74 -13.75 16.55 6.70
CA LYS A 74 -14.66 17.62 6.24
C LYS A 74 -16.06 17.03 6.21
N SER A 75 -16.99 17.55 7.02
CA SER A 75 -18.34 17.00 7.25
C SER A 75 -19.28 17.00 6.03
N THR A 76 -18.74 17.13 4.81
CA THR A 76 -19.51 17.41 3.58
C THR A 76 -19.10 16.58 2.37
N ARG A 77 -18.22 15.58 2.50
CA ARG A 77 -17.96 14.63 1.41
C ARG A 77 -18.45 13.24 1.78
N LYS A 78 -19.14 12.60 0.82
CA LYS A 78 -19.57 11.18 0.78
C LYS A 78 -18.82 10.34 1.81
N LYS A 79 -19.56 9.62 2.67
CA LYS A 79 -19.04 8.61 3.63
C LYS A 79 -17.73 8.05 3.10
N ALA A 80 -16.61 8.52 3.65
CA ALA A 80 -15.32 7.95 3.33
C ALA A 80 -15.41 6.48 3.74
N THR A 81 -15.14 5.57 2.82
CA THR A 81 -15.11 4.14 3.15
C THR A 81 -13.95 3.91 4.09
N ASP A 82 -14.22 3.31 5.25
CA ASP A 82 -13.19 2.92 6.18
C ASP A 82 -12.17 2.02 5.49
N GLY A 83 -10.90 2.15 5.86
CA GLY A 83 -9.80 1.35 5.33
C GLY A 83 -8.58 2.15 4.91
N THR A 84 -7.65 1.47 4.23
CA THR A 84 -6.38 2.03 3.79
C THR A 84 -6.31 2.10 2.27
N LYS A 85 -5.91 3.25 1.75
CA LYS A 85 -5.64 3.48 0.33
C LYS A 85 -4.17 3.79 0.13
N ILE A 86 -3.53 3.04 -0.76
CA ILE A 86 -2.15 3.28 -1.20
C ILE A 86 -2.23 3.73 -2.66
N HIS A 87 -1.73 4.92 -2.96
CA HIS A 87 -1.76 5.50 -4.29
C HIS A 87 -0.34 5.80 -4.77
N ILE A 88 0.16 4.98 -5.69
CA ILE A 88 1.49 5.12 -6.27
C ILE A 88 1.36 5.81 -7.64
N THR A 89 2.16 6.85 -7.84
CA THR A 89 2.27 7.60 -9.10
C THR A 89 3.73 7.66 -9.53
N GLN A 90 4.00 8.28 -10.70
CA GLN A 90 5.35 8.32 -11.28
C GLN A 90 5.97 6.90 -11.36
N LEU A 91 5.21 5.96 -11.93
CA LEU A 91 5.68 4.58 -12.12
C LEU A 91 6.97 4.56 -12.93
N ARG A 92 7.90 3.71 -12.49
CA ARG A 92 9.16 3.45 -13.19
C ARG A 92 8.88 2.95 -14.60
N THR A 93 9.76 3.28 -15.54
CA THR A 93 9.55 3.04 -16.98
C THR A 93 9.22 1.58 -17.29
N GLU A 94 9.95 0.62 -16.69
CA GLU A 94 9.73 -0.80 -16.93
C GLU A 94 8.37 -1.28 -16.37
N ILE A 95 8.00 -0.81 -15.19
CA ILE A 95 6.70 -1.11 -14.57
C ILE A 95 5.55 -0.54 -15.43
N ARG A 96 5.70 0.69 -15.93
CA ARG A 96 4.73 1.30 -16.85
C ARG A 96 4.58 0.52 -18.15
N LYS A 97 5.66 -0.04 -18.69
CA LYS A 97 5.59 -0.88 -19.90
C LYS A 97 4.80 -2.16 -19.63
N GLN A 98 5.02 -2.81 -18.49
CA GLN A 98 4.26 -4.01 -18.10
C GLN A 98 2.77 -3.70 -17.93
N PHE A 99 2.39 -2.59 -17.30
CA PHE A 99 0.97 -2.25 -17.15
C PHE A 99 0.22 -1.90 -18.45
N LYS A 100 0.89 -1.78 -19.60
CA LYS A 100 0.21 -1.56 -20.89
C LYS A 100 -0.30 -2.89 -21.43
N PRO A 101 -1.62 -3.09 -21.59
CA PRO A 101 -2.18 -4.36 -22.06
C PRO A 101 -1.68 -4.76 -23.45
N THR A 102 -1.37 -3.78 -24.30
CA THR A 102 -0.82 -4.03 -25.65
C THR A 102 0.62 -4.56 -25.63
N LYS A 103 1.29 -4.57 -24.48
CA LYS A 103 2.71 -4.89 -24.34
C LYS A 103 2.99 -6.02 -23.36
N SER A 104 2.01 -6.49 -22.60
CA SER A 104 2.20 -7.60 -21.67
C SER A 104 0.88 -8.28 -21.30
N ASN A 105 0.98 -9.53 -20.82
CA ASN A 105 -0.12 -10.30 -20.25
C ASN A 105 -0.23 -10.13 -18.71
N PHE A 106 0.38 -9.08 -18.17
CA PHE A 106 0.54 -8.89 -16.72
C PHE A 106 -0.78 -8.91 -15.95
N GLU A 107 -1.87 -8.36 -16.51
CA GLU A 107 -3.18 -8.37 -15.82
C GLU A 107 -3.69 -9.81 -15.58
N GLU A 108 -3.57 -10.68 -16.58
CA GLU A 108 -4.03 -12.07 -16.48
C GLU A 108 -3.12 -12.90 -15.58
N GLU A 109 -1.80 -12.68 -15.66
CA GLU A 109 -0.83 -13.29 -14.75
C GLU A 109 -1.10 -12.86 -13.30
N LEU A 110 -1.35 -11.57 -13.06
CA LEU A 110 -1.68 -11.05 -11.74
C LEU A 110 -2.97 -11.67 -11.19
N LYS A 111 -4.02 -11.76 -12.00
CA LYS A 111 -5.28 -12.43 -11.60
C LYS A 111 -5.03 -13.87 -11.18
N LYS A 112 -4.28 -14.63 -12.00
CA LYS A 112 -3.96 -16.02 -11.71
C LYS A 112 -3.19 -16.17 -10.41
N GLU A 113 -2.14 -15.38 -10.21
CA GLU A 113 -1.33 -15.42 -9.00
C GLU A 113 -2.12 -15.03 -7.75
N VAL A 114 -2.95 -13.98 -7.81
CA VAL A 114 -3.82 -13.56 -6.70
C VAL A 114 -4.81 -14.67 -6.33
N SER A 115 -5.46 -15.27 -7.33
CA SER A 115 -6.43 -16.36 -7.11
C SER A 115 -5.78 -17.58 -6.45
N HIS A 116 -4.57 -17.94 -6.86
CA HIS A 116 -3.85 -19.07 -6.25
C HIS A 116 -3.38 -18.74 -4.83
N LEU A 117 -2.75 -17.59 -4.62
CA LEU A 117 -2.15 -17.23 -3.33
C LEU A 117 -3.22 -17.03 -2.24
N PHE A 118 -4.37 -16.49 -2.61
CA PHE A 118 -5.43 -16.12 -1.68
C PHE A 118 -6.66 -17.02 -1.75
N ALA A 119 -6.59 -18.18 -2.42
CA ALA A 119 -7.71 -19.10 -2.61
C ALA A 119 -8.51 -19.34 -1.31
N ILE A 120 -7.81 -19.73 -0.23
CA ILE A 120 -8.43 -20.05 1.06
C ILE A 120 -9.15 -18.85 1.68
N ILE A 121 -8.57 -17.64 1.60
CA ILE A 121 -9.19 -16.45 2.19
C ILE A 121 -10.34 -15.92 1.33
N ILE A 122 -10.24 -16.09 0.01
CA ILE A 122 -11.30 -15.74 -0.93
C ILE A 122 -12.52 -16.64 -0.70
N GLU A 123 -12.32 -17.95 -0.53
CA GLU A 123 -13.38 -18.89 -0.16
C GLU A 123 -14.08 -18.51 1.16
N LYS A 124 -13.35 -17.89 2.09
CA LYS A 124 -13.89 -17.38 3.37
C LYS A 124 -14.65 -16.05 3.24
N GLY A 125 -14.88 -15.56 2.03
CA GLY A 125 -15.66 -14.35 1.75
C GLY A 125 -14.83 -13.09 1.52
N PHE A 126 -13.49 -13.18 1.44
CA PHE A 126 -12.65 -12.05 1.05
C PHE A 126 -12.77 -11.79 -0.46
N THR A 127 -13.06 -10.55 -0.86
CA THR A 127 -13.17 -10.19 -2.28
C THR A 127 -11.97 -9.38 -2.72
N VAL A 128 -11.28 -9.83 -3.77
CA VAL A 128 -10.25 -9.05 -4.47
C VAL A 128 -10.82 -8.55 -5.78
N LYS A 129 -10.52 -7.29 -6.15
CA LYS A 129 -10.93 -6.72 -7.43
C LYS A 129 -9.73 -6.12 -8.15
N ILE A 130 -9.54 -6.48 -9.42
CA ILE A 130 -8.52 -5.93 -10.32
C ILE A 130 -9.24 -5.17 -11.43
N ASN A 131 -8.92 -3.88 -11.61
CA ASN A 131 -9.62 -3.01 -12.58
C ASN A 131 -11.15 -3.06 -12.43
N SER A 132 -11.63 -3.09 -11.19
CA SER A 132 -13.05 -3.20 -10.81
C SER A 132 -13.73 -4.53 -11.17
N LYS A 133 -12.99 -5.53 -11.65
CA LYS A 133 -13.47 -6.89 -11.92
C LYS A 133 -13.08 -7.81 -10.76
N SER A 134 -14.03 -8.58 -10.26
CA SER A 134 -13.80 -9.62 -9.25
C SER A 134 -13.17 -10.85 -9.88
#